data_AF-A0A9D1SFW9-F1
#
_entry.id   AF-A0A9D1SFW9-F1
#
_cell.length_a   1.000
_cell.length_b   1.000
_cell.length_c   1.000
_cell.angle_alpha   90.00
_cell.angle_beta   90.00
_cell.angle_gamma   90.00
#
_symmetry.space_group_name_H-M   'P 1'
#
loop_
_entity.id
_entity.type
_entity.pdbx_description
1 polymer ?
#
loop_
_entity_poly.entity_id
_entity_poly.type
_entity_poly.pdbx_seq_one_letter_code
_entity_poly.pdbx_strand_id
1 'polypeptide(L)'
;MILLKSLVKYCTVFAVNAKLTVDVSDRIGDITHGAGGFLYGVADEEVPTPNTLVPLKPKVLCTGTMLTTEHPYGDTEYVTEQFLEDGGEQVMMYLPNFYGYALGVSADYREYAKVMRDKIVPHVVEWKENWKKKHGVTDGNPDELAQRCATAI
;
A
#
# COMPACT_ATOMS: atom_id res chain seq x y z
N MET A 1 37.99 53.01 12.21
CA MET A 1 38.25 51.70 11.58
C MET A 1 37.92 50.62 12.61
N ILE A 2 36.67 50.15 12.60
CA ILE A 2 36.13 49.22 13.61
C ILE A 2 36.27 47.79 13.05
N LEU A 3 37.09 46.96 13.69
CA LEU A 3 37.20 45.54 13.38
C LEU A 3 35.91 44.81 13.84
N LEU A 4 35.05 44.42 12.91
CA LEU A 4 34.06 43.38 13.16
C LEU A 4 34.76 42.02 13.04
N LYS A 5 35.05 41.37 14.18
CA LYS A 5 35.45 39.96 14.22
C LYS A 5 34.20 39.11 14.00
N SER A 6 34.15 38.44 12.85
CA SER A 6 33.13 37.46 12.48
C SER A 6 33.04 36.33 13.51
N LEU A 7 31.88 36.18 14.14
CA LEU A 7 31.51 35.04 14.97
C LEU A 7 31.06 33.89 14.06
N VAL A 8 32.02 33.15 13.49
CA VAL A 8 31.73 31.86 12.88
C VAL A 8 31.46 30.87 14.01
N LYS A 9 30.19 30.57 14.27
CA LYS A 9 29.76 29.47 15.14
C LYS A 9 30.13 28.16 14.44
N TYR A 10 31.23 27.54 14.84
CA TYR A 10 31.53 26.16 14.45
C TYR A 10 30.58 25.23 15.21
N CYS A 11 29.70 24.55 14.50
CA CYS A 11 28.91 23.45 15.05
C CYS A 11 29.83 22.24 15.19
N THR A 12 30.16 21.85 16.42
CA THR A 12 30.89 20.61 16.68
C THR A 12 29.94 19.44 16.53
N VAL A 13 30.15 18.59 15.52
CA VAL A 13 29.41 17.34 15.35
C VAL A 13 30.09 16.28 16.22
N PHE A 14 29.39 15.76 17.23
CA PHE A 14 29.82 14.59 17.96
C PHE A 14 29.40 13.34 17.20
N ALA A 15 30.37 12.52 16.78
CA ALA A 15 30.09 11.19 16.26
C ALA A 15 29.69 10.28 17.43
N VAL A 16 28.38 10.11 17.64
CA VAL A 16 27.85 9.06 18.52
C VAL A 16 28.04 7.73 17.80
N ASN A 17 28.82 6.82 18.40
CA ASN A 17 28.93 5.44 17.92
C ASN A 17 27.57 4.76 18.12
N ALA A 18 26.80 4.61 17.05
CA ALA A 18 25.55 3.86 17.09
C ALA A 18 25.84 2.40 17.48
N LYS A 19 25.15 1.91 18.53
CA LYS A 19 25.25 0.52 18.99
C LYS A 19 23.89 -0.15 18.81
N LEU A 20 23.88 -1.33 18.17
CA LEU A 20 22.74 -2.22 18.10
C LEU A 20 23.02 -3.45 18.97
N THR A 21 22.16 -3.70 19.94
CA THR A 21 22.22 -4.91 20.78
C THR A 21 20.98 -5.73 20.50
N VAL A 22 21.17 -7.01 20.20
CA VAL A 22 20.10 -7.96 19.90
C VAL A 22 20.18 -9.08 20.91
N ASP A 23 19.14 -9.24 21.71
CA ASP A 23 18.96 -10.41 22.56
C ASP A 23 18.19 -11.47 21.78
N VAL A 24 18.88 -12.56 21.42
CA VAL A 24 18.28 -13.66 20.65
C VAL A 24 17.38 -14.57 21.50
N SER A 25 17.41 -14.42 22.83
CA SER A 25 16.53 -15.15 23.74
C SER A 25 15.20 -14.45 23.99
N ASP A 26 15.11 -13.14 23.71
CA ASP A 26 13.90 -12.33 23.85
C ASP A 26 13.02 -12.44 22.60
N ARG A 27 12.04 -13.35 22.62
CA ARG A 27 11.10 -13.56 21.52
C ARG A 27 9.90 -12.62 21.64
N ILE A 28 9.78 -11.69 20.70
CA ILE A 28 8.66 -10.72 20.61
C ILE A 28 7.42 -11.24 19.86
N GLY A 29 7.53 -12.36 19.14
CA GLY A 29 6.45 -12.93 18.33
C GLY A 29 6.99 -13.69 17.12
N ASP A 30 6.08 -14.14 16.25
CA ASP A 30 6.43 -14.76 14.97
C ASP A 30 6.85 -13.71 13.94
N ILE A 31 7.62 -14.14 12.94
CA ILE A 31 8.05 -13.26 11.85
C ILE A 31 6.87 -13.06 10.89
N THR A 32 6.23 -11.90 10.98
CA THR A 32 5.01 -11.58 10.20
C THR A 32 5.28 -10.85 8.89
N HIS A 33 6.47 -10.25 8.73
CA HIS A 33 6.77 -9.31 7.64
C HIS A 33 5.79 -8.11 7.58
N GLY A 34 5.26 -7.66 8.73
CA GLY A 34 4.21 -6.64 8.77
C GLY A 34 4.55 -5.27 8.17
N ALA A 35 5.84 -4.94 8.01
CA ALA A 35 6.30 -3.73 7.30
C ALA A 35 6.56 -3.97 5.80
N GLY A 36 6.44 -5.21 5.34
CA GLY A 36 6.59 -5.60 3.94
C GLY A 36 5.36 -5.17 3.16
N GLY A 37 5.42 -3.98 2.56
CA GLY A 37 4.32 -3.44 1.78
C GLY A 37 4.75 -2.24 0.98
N PHE A 38 3.91 -1.83 0.05
CA PHE A 38 4.23 -0.75 -0.88
C PHE A 38 3.08 0.24 -1.01
N LEU A 39 3.46 1.51 -1.18
CA LEU A 39 2.58 2.55 -1.70
C LEU A 39 2.85 2.65 -3.20
N TYR A 40 1.86 2.35 -4.04
CA TYR A 40 2.01 2.32 -5.51
C TYR A 40 3.17 1.43 -6.01
N GLY A 41 3.47 0.34 -5.29
CA GLY A 41 4.56 -0.57 -5.68
C GLY A 41 4.25 -1.44 -6.88
N VAL A 42 2.96 -1.57 -7.23
CA VAL A 42 2.47 -2.21 -8.46
C VAL A 42 1.76 -1.13 -9.26
N ALA A 43 2.23 -0.87 -10.47
CA ALA A 43 1.70 0.18 -11.33
C ALA A 43 0.60 -0.37 -12.25
N ASP A 44 0.78 -1.57 -12.76
CA ASP A 44 -0.14 -2.23 -13.68
C ASP A 44 0.14 -3.74 -13.65
N GLU A 45 -0.66 -4.52 -14.37
CA GLU A 45 -0.42 -5.95 -14.58
C GLU A 45 1.01 -6.21 -15.08
N GLU A 46 1.68 -7.16 -14.44
CA GLU A 46 3.08 -7.55 -14.63
C GLU A 46 4.13 -6.44 -14.39
N VAL A 47 3.76 -5.32 -13.73
CA VAL A 47 4.67 -4.20 -13.44
C VAL A 47 4.68 -3.84 -11.95
N PRO A 48 5.64 -4.36 -11.16
CA PRO A 48 6.69 -5.30 -11.54
C PRO A 48 6.17 -6.73 -11.72
N THR A 49 6.94 -7.57 -12.39
CA THR A 49 6.56 -8.96 -12.67
C THR A 49 6.48 -9.80 -11.39
N PRO A 50 5.67 -10.87 -11.35
CA PRO A 50 5.58 -11.80 -10.21
C PRO A 50 6.94 -12.30 -9.70
N ASN A 51 7.89 -12.56 -10.60
CA ASN A 51 9.24 -13.00 -10.24
C ASN A 51 10.01 -12.00 -9.38
N THR A 52 9.61 -10.73 -9.39
CA THR A 52 10.17 -9.67 -8.55
C THR A 52 9.36 -9.50 -7.27
N LEU A 53 8.04 -9.70 -7.33
CA LEU A 53 7.14 -9.44 -6.21
C LEU A 53 7.09 -10.60 -5.20
N VAL A 54 6.99 -11.84 -5.68
CA VAL A 54 6.89 -13.06 -4.85
C VAL A 54 8.07 -13.20 -3.86
N PRO A 55 9.34 -12.98 -4.25
CA PRO A 55 10.46 -13.11 -3.30
C PRO A 55 10.43 -12.09 -2.16
N LEU A 56 9.78 -10.94 -2.34
CA LEU A 56 9.69 -9.88 -1.34
C LEU A 56 8.64 -10.17 -0.27
N LYS A 57 7.75 -11.15 -0.51
CA LYS A 57 6.64 -11.53 0.38
C LYS A 57 5.85 -10.33 0.90
N PRO A 58 5.42 -9.40 0.02
CA PRO A 58 4.67 -8.24 0.46
C PRO A 58 3.33 -8.68 1.07
N LYS A 59 2.96 -8.06 2.18
CA LYS A 59 1.70 -8.30 2.88
C LYS A 59 0.63 -7.30 2.50
N VAL A 60 1.02 -6.03 2.37
CA VAL A 60 0.08 -4.93 2.20
C VAL A 60 0.43 -4.09 0.97
N LEU A 61 -0.52 -3.93 0.06
CA LEU A 61 -0.45 -2.95 -1.02
C LEU A 61 -1.39 -1.80 -0.70
N CYS A 62 -0.91 -0.57 -0.85
CA CYS A 62 -1.74 0.61 -0.80
C CYS A 62 -1.65 1.33 -2.13
N THR A 63 -2.79 1.54 -2.79
CA THR A 63 -2.83 2.06 -4.16
C THR A 63 -4.07 2.92 -4.40
N GLY A 64 -4.16 3.55 -5.56
CA GLY A 64 -5.27 4.41 -5.93
C GLY A 64 -6.59 3.67 -5.90
N THR A 65 -7.66 4.32 -5.46
CA THR A 65 -9.02 3.76 -5.52
C THR A 65 -9.40 3.26 -6.91
N MET A 66 -10.38 2.36 -6.99
CA MET A 66 -11.05 2.04 -8.25
C MET A 66 -11.49 3.32 -8.96
N LEU A 67 -11.24 3.43 -10.26
CA LEU A 67 -11.53 4.61 -11.09
C LEU A 67 -10.76 5.85 -10.63
N THR A 68 -9.51 5.67 -10.21
CA THR A 68 -8.63 6.77 -9.80
C THR A 68 -8.41 7.75 -10.97
N THR A 69 -8.32 9.03 -10.66
CA THR A 69 -8.02 10.08 -11.66
C THR A 69 -6.72 10.83 -11.37
N GLU A 70 -6.12 10.60 -10.20
CA GLU A 70 -4.89 11.29 -9.80
C GLU A 70 -3.65 10.81 -10.55
N HIS A 71 -3.58 9.50 -10.81
CA HIS A 71 -2.47 8.86 -11.48
C HIS A 71 -2.99 8.01 -12.66
N PRO A 72 -2.26 7.95 -13.79
CA PRO A 72 -2.67 7.15 -14.94
C PRO A 72 -2.44 5.64 -14.72
N TYR A 73 -1.84 5.25 -13.59
CA TYR A 73 -1.48 3.88 -13.21
C TYR A 73 -1.75 3.67 -11.71
N GLY A 74 -1.72 2.41 -11.26
CA GLY A 74 -1.96 2.03 -9.87
C GLY A 74 -3.44 2.07 -9.49
N ASP A 75 -4.33 1.88 -10.46
CA ASP A 75 -5.74 1.63 -10.16
C ASP A 75 -5.89 0.26 -9.51
N THR A 76 -6.59 0.22 -8.36
CA THR A 76 -6.88 -1.01 -7.63
C THR A 76 -7.53 -2.07 -8.52
N GLU A 77 -8.28 -1.70 -9.55
CA GLU A 77 -9.04 -2.66 -10.37
C GLU A 77 -8.13 -3.65 -11.09
N TYR A 78 -7.01 -3.17 -11.61
CA TYR A 78 -6.05 -3.95 -12.40
C TYR A 78 -4.98 -4.60 -11.53
N VAL A 79 -4.51 -3.91 -10.48
CA VAL A 79 -3.36 -4.40 -9.69
C VAL A 79 -3.75 -5.41 -8.60
N THR A 80 -5.02 -5.47 -8.20
CA THR A 80 -5.44 -6.30 -7.05
C THR A 80 -5.34 -7.79 -7.34
N GLU A 81 -5.71 -8.24 -8.54
CA GLU A 81 -5.70 -9.66 -8.88
C GLU A 81 -4.28 -10.22 -8.83
N GLN A 82 -3.34 -9.61 -9.55
CA GLN A 82 -1.94 -10.00 -9.51
C GLN A 82 -1.36 -9.93 -8.09
N PHE A 83 -1.63 -8.87 -7.32
CA PHE A 83 -1.08 -8.74 -5.97
C PHE A 83 -1.53 -9.87 -5.03
N LEU A 84 -2.79 -10.29 -5.12
CA LEU A 84 -3.31 -11.40 -4.33
C LEU A 84 -2.75 -12.76 -4.81
N GLU A 85 -2.55 -12.93 -6.11
CA GLU A 85 -1.91 -14.14 -6.68
C GLU A 85 -0.43 -14.24 -6.29
N ASP A 86 0.27 -13.11 -6.22
CA ASP A 86 1.69 -13.01 -5.83
C ASP A 86 1.93 -13.20 -4.32
N GLY A 87 0.88 -13.51 -3.54
CA GLY A 87 0.93 -13.81 -2.12
C GLY A 87 0.68 -12.63 -1.19
N GLY A 88 0.15 -11.53 -1.73
CA GLY A 88 -0.34 -10.39 -0.95
C GLY A 88 -1.59 -10.74 -0.15
N GLU A 89 -1.73 -10.12 1.04
CA GLU A 89 -2.85 -10.41 1.95
C GLU A 89 -3.88 -9.29 1.98
N GLN A 90 -3.44 -8.04 1.84
CA GLN A 90 -4.31 -6.88 1.98
C GLN A 90 -4.05 -5.83 0.89
N VAL A 91 -5.12 -5.36 0.27
CA VAL A 91 -5.11 -4.18 -0.61
C VAL A 91 -5.91 -3.05 0.03
N MET A 92 -5.27 -1.90 0.20
CA MET A 92 -5.85 -0.68 0.74
C MET A 92 -6.04 0.34 -0.39
N MET A 93 -7.24 0.92 -0.44
CA MET A 93 -7.59 1.95 -1.43
C MET A 93 -7.44 3.35 -0.85
N TYR A 94 -6.61 4.17 -1.50
CA TYR A 94 -6.57 5.61 -1.24
C TYR A 94 -7.74 6.32 -1.93
N LEU A 95 -8.77 6.62 -1.15
CA LEU A 95 -9.99 7.25 -1.62
C LEU A 95 -9.85 8.71 -2.09
N PRO A 96 -8.95 9.55 -1.54
CA PRO A 96 -8.76 10.92 -2.05
C PRO A 96 -8.33 10.97 -3.52
N ASN A 97 -7.71 9.91 -4.01
CA ASN A 97 -7.16 9.82 -5.37
C ASN A 97 -8.22 9.75 -6.47
N PHE A 98 -9.49 9.54 -6.11
CA PHE A 98 -10.59 9.70 -7.06
C PHE A 98 -10.69 11.13 -7.59
N TYR A 99 -10.40 12.13 -6.77
CA TYR A 99 -10.55 13.53 -7.15
C TYR A 99 -9.24 14.17 -7.61
N GLY A 100 -8.10 13.48 -7.52
CA GLY A 100 -6.81 14.12 -7.77
C GLY A 100 -6.53 15.22 -6.75
N TYR A 101 -6.76 14.95 -5.46
CA TYR A 101 -6.57 15.96 -4.41
C TYR A 101 -5.14 16.53 -4.42
N ALA A 102 -4.12 15.71 -4.67
CA ALA A 102 -2.74 16.18 -4.79
C ALA A 102 -2.49 17.04 -6.05
N LEU A 103 -3.39 17.00 -7.04
CA LEU A 103 -3.39 17.87 -8.23
C LEU A 103 -4.11 19.21 -7.98
N GLY A 104 -4.52 19.49 -6.75
CA GLY A 104 -5.15 20.75 -6.35
C GLY A 104 -6.66 20.79 -6.57
N VAL A 105 -7.29 19.66 -6.89
CA VAL A 105 -8.74 19.54 -7.04
C VAL A 105 -9.36 19.30 -5.67
N SER A 106 -10.14 20.25 -5.17
CA SER A 106 -10.90 20.11 -3.94
C SER A 106 -12.36 19.78 -4.25
N ALA A 107 -12.90 18.73 -3.63
CA ALA A 107 -14.33 18.43 -3.64
C ALA A 107 -14.96 18.81 -2.29
N ASP A 108 -16.24 19.20 -2.29
CA ASP A 108 -17.00 19.34 -1.04
C ASP A 108 -17.22 17.97 -0.40
N TYR A 109 -17.25 17.91 0.94
CA TYR A 109 -17.42 16.65 1.67
C TYR A 109 -18.72 15.92 1.33
N ARG A 110 -19.79 16.63 0.93
CA ARG A 110 -21.07 16.01 0.53
C ARG A 110 -20.97 15.37 -0.83
N GLU A 111 -20.27 16.01 -1.75
CA GLU A 111 -20.00 15.46 -3.09
C GLU A 111 -19.08 14.24 -2.99
N TYR A 112 -18.06 14.32 -2.14
CA TYR A 112 -17.17 13.21 -1.83
C TYR A 112 -17.96 12.00 -1.30
N ALA A 113 -18.80 12.20 -0.28
CA ALA A 113 -19.64 11.14 0.27
C ALA A 113 -20.63 10.58 -0.75
N LYS A 114 -21.17 11.42 -1.63
CA LYS A 114 -22.08 11.00 -2.70
C LYS A 114 -21.37 10.09 -3.70
N VAL A 115 -20.18 10.47 -4.17
CA VAL A 115 -19.40 9.65 -5.11
C VAL A 115 -18.97 8.32 -4.47
N MET A 116 -18.55 8.34 -3.20
CA MET A 116 -18.24 7.12 -2.48
C MET A 116 -19.41 6.15 -2.49
N ARG A 117 -20.61 6.62 -2.10
CA ARG A 117 -21.81 5.77 -2.00
C ARG A 117 -22.38 5.36 -3.36
N ASP A 118 -22.38 6.26 -4.34
CA ASP A 118 -23.13 6.07 -5.58
C ASP A 118 -22.27 5.51 -6.72
N LYS A 119 -20.92 5.55 -6.59
CA LYS A 119 -19.99 5.07 -7.63
C LYS A 119 -18.97 4.07 -7.10
N ILE A 120 -18.13 4.48 -6.13
CA ILE A 120 -16.96 3.69 -5.71
C ILE A 120 -17.39 2.41 -4.99
N VAL A 121 -18.28 2.51 -3.99
CA VAL A 121 -18.74 1.34 -3.21
C VAL A 121 -19.47 0.32 -4.10
N PRO A 122 -20.43 0.69 -4.96
CA PRO A 122 -21.07 -0.25 -5.88
C PRO A 122 -20.06 -0.96 -6.80
N HIS A 123 -19.10 -0.24 -7.35
CA HIS A 123 -18.08 -0.80 -8.24
C HIS A 123 -17.17 -1.81 -7.52
N VAL A 124 -16.72 -1.47 -6.31
CA VAL A 124 -15.92 -2.38 -5.46
C VAL A 124 -16.71 -3.64 -5.10
N VAL A 125 -18.00 -3.51 -4.77
CA VAL A 125 -18.86 -4.66 -4.46
C VAL A 125 -19.05 -5.54 -5.69
N GLU A 126 -19.32 -4.96 -6.85
CA GLU A 126 -19.45 -5.71 -8.11
C GLU A 126 -18.17 -6.46 -8.46
N TRP A 127 -17.01 -5.79 -8.39
CA TRP A 127 -15.71 -6.41 -8.62
C TRP A 127 -15.47 -7.58 -7.65
N LYS A 128 -15.75 -7.40 -6.35
CA LYS A 128 -15.59 -8.44 -5.34
C LYS A 128 -16.47 -9.65 -5.61
N GLU A 129 -17.73 -9.43 -5.99
CA GLU A 129 -18.65 -10.52 -6.31
C GLU A 129 -18.25 -11.27 -7.59
N ASN A 130 -17.74 -10.56 -8.59
CA ASN A 130 -17.20 -11.19 -9.81
C ASN A 130 -15.93 -12.01 -9.50
N TRP A 131 -15.05 -11.47 -8.67
CA TRP A 131 -13.84 -12.17 -8.23
C TRP A 131 -14.16 -13.44 -7.44
N LYS A 132 -15.12 -13.40 -6.52
CA LYS A 132 -15.61 -14.58 -5.79
C LYS A 132 -16.15 -15.65 -6.73
N LYS A 133 -16.96 -15.28 -7.72
CA LYS A 133 -17.49 -16.20 -8.73
C LYS A 133 -16.38 -16.85 -9.55
N LYS A 134 -15.38 -16.07 -9.98
CA LYS A 134 -14.23 -16.56 -10.76
C LYS A 134 -13.39 -17.58 -9.97
N HIS A 135 -13.24 -17.36 -8.66
CA HIS A 135 -12.39 -18.19 -7.79
C HIS A 135 -13.15 -19.22 -6.96
N GLY A 136 -14.46 -19.38 -7.19
CA GLY A 136 -15.29 -20.40 -6.52
C GLY A 136 -15.42 -20.19 -5.00
N VAL A 137 -15.31 -18.96 -4.53
CA VAL A 137 -15.35 -18.61 -3.10
C VAL A 137 -16.80 -18.47 -2.68
N THR A 138 -17.31 -19.42 -1.90
CA THR A 138 -18.56 -19.24 -1.16
C THR A 138 -18.27 -18.43 0.10
N ASP A 139 -19.26 -17.75 0.68
CA ASP A 139 -19.11 -16.72 1.74
C ASP A 139 -18.54 -17.22 3.11
N GLY A 140 -17.73 -18.28 3.11
CA GLY A 140 -16.83 -18.65 4.19
C GLY A 140 -15.53 -17.87 4.08
N ASN A 141 -15.37 -16.90 4.98
CA ASN A 141 -14.13 -16.20 5.31
C ASN A 141 -13.33 -15.58 4.13
N PRO A 142 -13.44 -14.26 3.86
CA PRO A 142 -12.66 -13.58 2.80
C PRO A 142 -11.14 -13.69 2.96
N ASP A 143 -10.65 -14.09 4.15
CA ASP A 143 -9.23 -14.30 4.42
C ASP A 143 -8.72 -15.68 3.96
N GLU A 144 -9.62 -16.65 3.70
CA GLU A 144 -9.24 -18.04 3.45
C GLU A 144 -8.45 -18.22 2.14
N LEU A 145 -8.67 -17.35 1.15
CA LEU A 145 -7.96 -17.41 -0.14
C LEU A 145 -6.59 -16.73 -0.11
N ALA A 146 -6.46 -15.57 0.55
CA ALA A 146 -5.17 -14.98 0.85
C ALA A 146 -4.30 -15.96 1.65
N GLN A 147 -4.91 -16.70 2.57
CA GLN A 147 -4.25 -17.76 3.34
C GLN A 147 -3.89 -18.99 2.50
N ARG A 148 -4.71 -19.37 1.51
CA ARG A 148 -4.43 -20.48 0.57
C ARG A 148 -3.29 -20.17 -0.40
N CYS A 149 -3.20 -18.94 -0.92
CA CYS A 149 -2.06 -18.51 -1.74
C CYS A 149 -0.78 -18.38 -0.89
N ALA A 150 -0.90 -17.89 0.36
CA ALA A 150 0.21 -17.80 1.29
C ALA A 150 0.72 -19.15 1.82
N THR A 151 -0.08 -20.23 1.77
CA THR A 151 0.34 -21.60 2.15
C THR A 151 0.88 -22.44 1.00
N ALA A 152 0.81 -21.93 -0.25
CA ALA A 152 1.38 -22.58 -1.42
C ALA A 152 2.86 -22.22 -1.68
N ILE A 153 3.48 -21.42 -0.80
CA ILE A 153 4.88 -20.97 -0.82
C ILE A 153 5.54 -21.32 0.52
#